data_AF-A0A7J5UV51-F1
#
_entry.id   AF-A0A7J5UV51-F1
#
_cell.length_a   1.000
_cell.length_b   1.000
_cell.length_c   1.000
_cell.angle_alpha   90.00
_cell.angle_beta   90.00
_cell.angle_gamma   90.00
#
_symmetry.space_group_name_H-M   'P 1'
#
loop_
_entity.id
_entity.type
_entity.pdbx_description
1 polymer ?
#
loop_
_entity_poly.entity_id
_entity_poly.type
_entity_poly.pdbx_seq_one_letter_code
_entity_poly.pdbx_strand_id
1 'polypeptide(L)'
;MNTTRIALTTALLAAGAWTAKAVAIGIAGGLDRSPFENPLFFLGLAAWMVALAASGAALTRGAPTPVRIAASLGAVAAGWVAVVLVGALVGDRVAGHWAWTELNLWVAGALTLGLAFWLDRRVETADHRKELPDRQTVIADRRKEAAARW
;
A
#
# COMPACT_ATOMS: atom_id res chain seq x y z
N MET A 1 2.22 -14.18 -6.77
CA MET A 1 2.11 -13.30 -5.59
C MET A 1 0.73 -12.64 -5.59
N ASN A 2 0.05 -12.58 -4.44
CA ASN A 2 -1.28 -11.95 -4.31
C ASN A 2 -1.14 -10.43 -4.57
N THR A 3 -2.06 -9.80 -5.33
CA THR A 3 -2.08 -8.33 -5.59
C THR A 3 -2.01 -7.50 -4.32
N THR A 4 -2.60 -8.00 -3.24
CA THR A 4 -2.54 -7.35 -1.93
C THR A 4 -1.13 -7.34 -1.32
N ARG A 5 -0.41 -8.47 -1.41
CA ARG A 5 0.99 -8.54 -0.97
C ARG A 5 1.89 -7.67 -1.84
N ILE A 6 1.65 -7.64 -3.15
CA ILE A 6 2.35 -6.72 -4.05
C ILE A 6 2.16 -5.28 -3.56
N ALA A 7 0.91 -4.86 -3.32
CA ALA A 7 0.59 -3.52 -2.85
C ALA A 7 1.33 -3.17 -1.55
N LEU A 8 1.33 -4.09 -0.58
CA LEU A 8 2.01 -3.87 0.71
C LEU A 8 3.53 -3.79 0.55
N THR A 9 4.15 -4.74 -0.15
CA THR A 9 5.60 -4.74 -0.38
C THR A 9 6.03 -3.47 -1.11
N THR A 10 5.32 -3.04 -2.14
CA THR A 10 5.70 -1.83 -2.89
C THR A 10 5.38 -0.55 -2.14
N ALA A 11 4.36 -0.52 -1.28
CA ALA A 11 4.13 0.60 -0.36
C ALA A 11 5.26 0.73 0.68
N LEU A 12 5.73 -0.39 1.23
CA LEU A 12 6.88 -0.42 2.15
C LEU A 12 8.17 0.03 1.43
N LEU A 13 8.40 -0.41 0.20
CA LEU A 13 9.53 0.05 -0.61
C LEU A 13 9.47 1.56 -0.88
N ALA A 14 8.28 2.09 -1.21
CA ALA A 14 8.10 3.52 -1.41
C ALA A 14 8.41 4.32 -0.14
N ALA A 15 7.83 3.93 0.99
CA ALA A 15 8.07 4.56 2.29
C ALA A 15 9.55 4.46 2.70
N GLY A 16 10.18 3.31 2.48
CA GLY A 16 11.60 3.09 2.75
C GLY A 16 12.51 3.98 1.89
N ALA A 17 12.23 4.08 0.58
CA ALA A 17 12.99 4.93 -0.33
C ALA A 17 12.88 6.42 0.04
N TRP A 18 11.68 6.92 0.34
CA TRP A 18 11.48 8.30 0.77
C TRP A 18 12.06 8.58 2.16
N THR A 19 12.07 7.60 3.05
CA THR A 19 12.77 7.71 4.35
C THR A 19 14.28 7.82 4.15
N ALA A 20 14.86 6.95 3.31
CA ALA A 20 16.27 7.03 2.96
C ALA A 20 16.62 8.36 2.28
N LYS A 21 15.73 8.88 1.43
CA LYS A 21 15.87 10.20 0.80
C LYS A 21 15.96 11.30 1.86
N ALA A 22 15.02 11.34 2.80
CA ALA A 22 14.99 12.34 3.85
C ALA A 22 16.24 12.29 4.75
N VAL A 23 16.72 11.09 5.08
CA VAL A 23 17.99 10.92 5.80
C VAL A 23 19.17 11.46 4.99
N ALA A 24 19.22 11.17 3.69
CA ALA A 24 20.29 11.65 2.83
C ALA A 24 20.29 13.19 2.69
N ILE A 25 19.12 13.82 2.60
CA ILE A 25 18.95 15.29 2.63
C ILE A 25 19.46 15.85 3.97
N GLY A 26 19.03 15.25 5.08
CA GLY A 26 19.42 15.68 6.42
C GLY A 26 20.93 15.63 6.65
N ILE A 27 21.58 14.52 6.26
CA ILE A 27 23.04 14.36 6.35
C ILE A 27 23.78 15.36 5.46
N ALA A 28 23.26 15.63 4.26
CA ALA A 28 23.86 16.58 3.32
C ALA A 28 23.62 18.07 3.70
N GLY A 29 22.86 18.32 4.76
CA GLY A 29 22.62 19.67 5.28
C GLY A 29 21.50 20.44 4.56
N GLY A 30 20.62 19.76 3.83
CA GLY A 30 19.47 20.37 3.17
C GLY A 30 19.20 19.85 1.75
N LEU A 31 18.13 20.38 1.14
CA LEU A 31 17.70 20.01 -0.22
C LEU A 31 18.79 20.31 -1.25
N ASP A 32 18.80 19.52 -2.32
CA ASP A 32 19.69 19.66 -3.48
C ASP A 32 21.19 19.49 -3.14
N ARG A 33 21.50 19.00 -1.93
CA ARG A 33 22.89 18.75 -1.48
C ARG A 33 23.30 17.29 -1.63
N SER A 34 22.35 16.37 -1.74
CA SER A 34 22.62 14.94 -1.79
C SER A 34 22.48 14.37 -3.21
N PRO A 35 23.48 13.62 -3.74
CA PRO A 35 23.34 12.96 -5.04
C PRO A 35 22.28 11.84 -5.03
N PHE A 36 21.86 11.39 -3.84
CA PHE A 36 20.87 10.33 -3.69
C PHE A 36 19.42 10.85 -3.66
N GLU A 37 19.23 12.17 -3.62
CA GLU A 37 17.90 12.77 -3.49
C GLU A 37 16.96 12.36 -4.63
N ASN A 38 17.39 12.59 -5.88
CA ASN A 38 16.61 12.28 -7.07
C ASN A 38 16.43 10.76 -7.29
N PRO A 39 17.50 9.93 -7.22
CA PRO A 39 17.35 8.47 -7.35
C PRO A 39 16.36 7.87 -6.37
N LEU A 40 16.43 8.25 -5.08
CA LEU A 40 15.54 7.72 -4.05
C LEU A 40 14.11 8.26 -4.20
N PHE A 41 13.95 9.51 -4.63
CA PHE A 41 12.63 10.05 -5.00
C PHE A 41 11.97 9.24 -6.10
N PHE A 42 12.66 9.01 -7.23
CA PHE A 42 12.09 8.28 -8.36
C PHE A 42 11.86 6.80 -8.05
N LEU A 43 12.75 6.17 -7.28
CA LEU A 43 12.55 4.81 -6.80
C LEU A 43 11.27 4.71 -5.97
N GLY A 44 11.10 5.63 -5.01
CA GLY A 44 9.90 5.68 -4.19
C GLY A 44 8.63 5.97 -5.00
N LEU A 45 8.71 6.88 -5.97
CA LEU A 45 7.60 7.22 -6.88
C LEU A 45 7.16 6.01 -7.71
N ALA A 46 8.11 5.28 -8.31
CA ALA A 46 7.82 4.08 -9.09
C ALA A 46 7.17 2.99 -8.21
N ALA A 47 7.72 2.75 -7.02
CA ALA A 47 7.16 1.78 -6.07
C ALA A 47 5.74 2.20 -5.61
N TRP A 48 5.53 3.49 -5.37
CA TRP A 48 4.23 4.03 -4.96
C TRP A 48 3.16 3.88 -6.05
N MET A 49 3.50 4.16 -7.31
CA MET A 49 2.59 3.92 -8.44
C MET A 49 2.17 2.45 -8.54
N VAL A 50 3.12 1.52 -8.38
CA VAL A 50 2.81 0.08 -8.36
C VAL A 50 1.91 -0.27 -7.17
N ALA A 51 2.16 0.32 -6.00
CA ALA A 51 1.34 0.11 -4.81
C ALA A 51 -0.12 0.55 -5.02
N LEU A 52 -0.34 1.71 -5.62
CA LEU A 52 -1.67 2.23 -5.94
C LEU A 52 -2.39 1.35 -6.98
N ALA A 53 -1.71 1.01 -8.07
CA ALA A 53 -2.27 0.14 -9.11
C ALA A 53 -2.65 -1.24 -8.54
N ALA A 54 -1.77 -1.85 -7.76
CA ALA A 54 -2.02 -3.13 -7.10
C ALA A 54 -3.18 -3.04 -6.08
N SER A 55 -3.30 -1.92 -5.37
CA SER A 55 -4.42 -1.66 -4.44
C SER A 55 -5.75 -1.55 -5.20
N GLY A 56 -5.80 -0.83 -6.31
CA GLY A 56 -6.98 -0.74 -7.17
C GLY A 56 -7.41 -2.10 -7.73
N ALA A 57 -6.44 -2.90 -8.19
CA ALA A 57 -6.67 -4.27 -8.64
C ALA A 57 -7.15 -5.20 -7.50
N ALA A 58 -6.65 -5.00 -6.28
CA ALA A 58 -7.05 -5.79 -5.11
C ALA A 58 -8.47 -5.44 -4.64
N LEU A 59 -8.86 -4.17 -4.67
CA LEU A 59 -10.22 -3.71 -4.36
C LEU A 59 -11.27 -4.31 -5.30
N THR A 60 -10.89 -4.60 -6.54
CA THR A 60 -11.78 -5.09 -7.61
C THR A 60 -11.50 -6.55 -7.98
N ARG A 61 -10.94 -7.34 -7.05
CA ARG A 61 -10.51 -8.73 -7.33
C ARG A 61 -11.57 -9.64 -7.96
N GLY A 62 -12.85 -9.47 -7.58
CA GLY A 62 -13.97 -10.25 -8.12
C GLY A 62 -14.57 -9.72 -9.42
N ALA A 63 -14.06 -8.60 -9.94
CA ALA A 63 -14.58 -7.94 -11.14
C ALA A 63 -13.88 -8.45 -12.42
N PRO A 64 -14.50 -8.29 -13.60
CA PRO A 64 -13.86 -8.65 -14.87
C PRO A 64 -12.61 -7.80 -15.15
N THR A 65 -11.69 -8.32 -15.98
CA THR A 65 -10.39 -7.72 -16.27
C THR A 65 -10.43 -6.23 -16.64
N PRO A 66 -11.35 -5.74 -17.50
CA PRO A 66 -11.41 -4.31 -17.85
C PRO A 66 -11.67 -3.41 -16.63
N VAL A 67 -12.56 -3.84 -15.72
CA VAL A 67 -12.87 -3.10 -14.49
C VAL A 67 -11.66 -3.04 -13.56
N ARG A 68 -10.89 -4.13 -13.49
CA ARG A 68 -9.65 -4.17 -12.69
C ARG A 68 -8.58 -3.24 -13.22
N ILE A 69 -8.42 -3.17 -14.55
CA ILE A 69 -7.50 -2.23 -15.20
C ILE A 69 -7.95 -0.79 -14.91
N ALA A 70 -9.24 -0.49 -15.13
CA ALA A 70 -9.79 0.83 -14.87
C ALA A 70 -9.62 1.25 -13.40
N ALA A 71 -9.86 0.35 -12.44
CA ALA A 71 -9.66 0.61 -11.03
C ALA A 71 -8.18 0.83 -10.67
N SER A 72 -7.26 0.10 -11.31
CA SER A 72 -5.82 0.27 -11.10
C SER A 72 -5.35 1.65 -11.57
N LEU A 73 -5.77 2.06 -12.77
CA LEU A 73 -5.47 3.39 -13.31
C LEU A 73 -6.14 4.50 -12.50
N GLY A 74 -7.40 4.29 -12.11
CA GLY A 74 -8.14 5.21 -11.26
C GLY A 74 -7.50 5.40 -9.89
N ALA A 75 -6.96 4.35 -9.28
CA ALA A 75 -6.23 4.44 -8.01
C ALA A 75 -4.95 5.27 -8.14
N VAL A 76 -4.19 5.10 -9.24
CA VAL A 76 -3.01 5.93 -9.53
C VAL A 76 -3.40 7.39 -9.70
N ALA A 77 -4.44 7.67 -10.51
CA ALA A 77 -4.94 9.02 -10.72
C ALA A 77 -5.44 9.66 -9.41
N ALA A 78 -6.18 8.92 -8.58
CA ALA A 78 -6.65 9.40 -7.28
C ALA A 78 -5.47 9.70 -6.33
N GLY A 79 -4.42 8.89 -6.35
CA GLY A 79 -3.19 9.16 -5.60
C GLY A 79 -2.54 10.48 -6.02
N TRP A 80 -2.43 10.74 -7.33
CA TRP A 80 -1.92 12.02 -7.86
C TRP A 80 -2.78 13.21 -7.42
N VAL A 81 -4.10 13.08 -7.51
CA VAL A 81 -5.03 14.13 -7.02
C VAL A 81 -4.81 14.38 -5.54
N ALA A 82 -4.65 13.34 -4.72
CA ALA A 82 -4.37 13.50 -3.29
C ALA A 82 -3.06 14.26 -3.03
N VAL A 83 -1.99 13.97 -3.78
CA VAL A 83 -0.72 14.71 -3.66
C VAL A 83 -0.90 16.19 -4.00
N VAL A 84 -1.61 16.50 -5.08
CA VAL A 84 -1.89 17.90 -5.48
C VAL A 84 -2.72 18.63 -4.41
N LEU A 85 -3.75 17.99 -3.88
CA LEU A 85 -4.59 18.56 -2.82
C LEU A 85 -3.80 18.80 -1.53
N VAL A 86 -2.94 17.86 -1.12
CA VAL A 86 -2.07 18.06 0.05
C VAL A 86 -1.12 19.23 -0.19
N GLY A 87 -0.51 19.33 -1.37
CA GLY A 87 0.33 20.47 -1.73
C GLY A 87 -0.42 21.81 -1.64
N ALA A 88 -1.65 21.87 -2.16
CA ALA A 88 -2.49 23.06 -2.09
C ALA A 88 -2.93 23.43 -0.66
N LEU A 89 -3.17 22.43 0.20
CA LEU A 89 -3.57 22.64 1.60
C LEU A 89 -2.41 23.11 2.47
N VAL A 90 -1.21 22.59 2.23
CA VAL A 90 0.00 22.92 2.99
C VAL A 90 0.54 24.28 2.55
N GLY A 91 0.57 24.55 1.23
CA GLY A 91 0.97 25.83 0.64
C GLY A 91 2.33 26.36 1.13
N ASP A 92 2.56 27.66 0.93
CA ASP A 92 3.78 28.36 1.41
C ASP A 92 3.83 28.56 2.93
N ARG A 93 2.77 28.16 3.65
CA ARG A 93 2.58 28.46 5.09
C ARG A 93 3.61 27.78 6.00
N VAL A 94 4.35 26.83 5.45
CA VAL A 94 5.36 26.03 6.17
C VAL A 94 6.72 26.06 5.46
N ALA A 95 6.87 26.96 4.48
CA ALA A 95 8.09 27.16 3.71
C ALA A 95 9.18 27.80 4.59
N GLY A 96 10.05 26.97 5.15
CA GLY A 96 11.17 27.42 5.97
C GLY A 96 12.13 26.31 6.38
N HIS A 97 11.67 25.06 6.32
CA HIS A 97 12.50 23.88 6.55
C HIS A 97 12.21 22.82 5.51
N TRP A 98 13.26 22.15 5.01
CA TRP A 98 13.15 21.12 3.97
C TRP A 98 12.21 19.96 4.34
N ALA A 99 12.08 19.66 5.63
CA ALA A 99 11.16 18.60 6.07
C ALA A 99 9.70 18.92 5.71
N TRP A 100 9.33 20.20 5.67
CA TRP A 100 7.98 20.64 5.34
C TRP A 100 7.69 20.62 3.84
N THR A 101 8.71 20.83 3.00
CA THR A 101 8.56 20.72 1.54
C THR A 101 8.34 19.29 1.09
N GLU A 102 8.70 18.31 1.94
CA GLU A 102 8.52 16.87 1.70
C GLU A 102 7.21 16.32 2.29
N LEU A 103 6.37 17.16 2.93
CA LEU A 103 5.18 16.70 3.67
C LEU A 103 4.18 15.94 2.78
N ASN A 104 4.04 16.35 1.52
CA ASN A 104 3.19 15.67 0.54
C ASN A 104 3.58 14.20 0.32
N LEU A 105 4.89 13.90 0.29
CA LEU A 105 5.42 12.55 0.13
C LEU A 105 5.13 11.70 1.37
N TRP A 106 5.30 12.26 2.55
CA TRP A 106 4.99 11.57 3.81
C TRP A 106 3.50 11.22 3.93
N VAL A 107 2.63 12.18 3.62
CA VAL A 107 1.17 11.95 3.64
C VAL A 107 0.78 10.90 2.60
N ALA A 108 1.28 11.01 1.36
CA ALA A 108 1.01 10.04 0.31
C ALA A 108 1.50 8.63 0.68
N GLY A 109 2.70 8.53 1.24
CA GLY A 109 3.30 7.28 1.70
C GLY A 109 2.50 6.64 2.82
N ALA A 110 2.14 7.41 3.85
CA ALA A 110 1.37 6.94 4.99
C ALA A 110 -0.04 6.47 4.58
N LEU A 111 -0.76 7.23 3.75
CA LEU A 111 -2.08 6.85 3.26
C LEU A 111 -2.04 5.57 2.44
N THR A 112 -1.05 5.44 1.57
CA THR A 112 -0.91 4.27 0.69
C THR A 112 -0.50 3.03 1.46
N LEU A 113 0.43 3.17 2.42
CA LEU A 113 0.82 2.08 3.31
C LEU A 113 -0.36 1.64 4.18
N GLY A 114 -1.12 2.59 4.73
CA GLY A 114 -2.33 2.31 5.51
C GLY A 114 -3.38 1.55 4.70
N LEU A 115 -3.64 1.98 3.46
CA LEU A 115 -4.54 1.29 2.54
C LEU A 115 -4.05 -0.13 2.23
N ALA A 116 -2.79 -0.29 1.88
CA ALA A 116 -2.22 -1.59 1.53
C ALA A 116 -2.26 -2.56 2.72
N PHE A 117 -1.92 -2.08 3.92
CA PHE A 117 -2.00 -2.85 5.16
C PHE A 117 -3.43 -3.28 5.49
N TRP A 118 -4.40 -2.36 5.33
CA TRP A 118 -5.81 -2.67 5.54
C TRP A 118 -6.33 -3.72 4.54
N LEU A 119 -5.92 -3.63 3.27
CA LEU A 119 -6.26 -4.64 2.26
C LEU A 119 -5.68 -6.02 2.63
N ASP A 120 -4.45 -6.08 3.13
CA ASP A 120 -3.79 -7.33 3.53
C ASP A 120 -4.55 -8.04 4.65
N ARG A 121 -4.91 -7.28 5.69
CA ARG A 121 -5.71 -7.81 6.81
C ARG A 121 -7.08 -8.31 6.40
N ARG A 122 -7.71 -7.67 5.40
CA ARG A 122 -9.01 -8.13 4.88
C ARG A 122 -8.92 -9.49 4.22
N VAL A 123 -7.83 -9.76 3.49
CA VAL A 123 -7.61 -11.06 2.84
C VAL A 123 -7.35 -12.14 3.88
N GLU A 124 -6.46 -11.89 4.84
CA GLU A 124 -6.13 -12.85 5.91
C GLU A 124 -7.38 -13.25 6.71
N THR A 125 -8.22 -12.29 7.06
CA THR A 125 -9.49 -12.54 7.77
C THR A 125 -10.47 -13.38 6.92
N ALA A 126 -10.54 -13.12 5.60
CA ALA A 126 -11.42 -13.85 4.71
C ALA A 126 -11.00 -15.32 4.51
N ASP A 127 -9.68 -15.59 4.49
CA ASP A 127 -9.15 -16.94 4.38
C ASP A 127 -9.39 -17.73 5.68
N HIS A 128 -9.11 -17.14 6.85
CA HIS A 128 -9.43 -17.77 8.15
C HIS A 128 -10.92 -18.11 8.31
N ARG A 129 -11.82 -17.25 7.79
CA ARG A 129 -13.26 -17.52 7.83
C ARG A 129 -13.65 -18.77 7.02
N LYS A 130 -12.94 -19.09 5.93
CA LYS A 130 -13.23 -20.26 5.09
C LYS A 130 -12.72 -21.57 5.71
N GLU A 131 -11.65 -21.52 6.48
CA GLU A 131 -11.08 -22.70 7.14
C GLU A 131 -11.92 -23.22 8.33
N LEU A 132 -12.64 -22.33 9.02
CA LEU A 132 -13.49 -22.69 10.15
C LEU A 132 -14.63 -23.68 9.82
N PRO A 133 -15.46 -23.47 8.78
CA PRO A 133 -16.50 -24.42 8.41
C PRO A 133 -15.94 -25.75 7.89
N ASP A 134 -14.79 -25.74 7.21
CA ASP A 134 -14.13 -26.97 6.74
C ASP A 134 -13.62 -27.85 7.90
N ARG A 135 -13.14 -27.22 8.98
CA ARG A 135 -12.82 -27.97 10.21
C ARG A 135 -14.07 -28.53 10.89
N GLN A 136 -15.19 -27.79 10.86
CA GLN A 136 -16.43 -28.27 11.46
C GLN A 136 -17.03 -29.45 10.70
N THR A 137 -16.97 -29.46 9.37
CA THR A 137 -17.39 -30.61 8.56
C THR A 137 -16.50 -31.83 8.82
N VAL A 138 -15.18 -31.66 8.87
CA VAL A 138 -14.25 -32.76 9.20
C VAL A 138 -14.50 -33.33 10.60
N ILE A 139 -14.77 -32.48 11.60
CA ILE A 139 -15.10 -32.93 12.96
C ILE A 139 -16.44 -33.67 12.98
N ALA A 140 -17.45 -33.17 12.26
CA ALA A 140 -18.77 -33.79 12.20
C ALA A 140 -18.70 -35.18 11.52
N ASP A 141 -17.94 -35.32 10.44
CA ASP A 141 -17.76 -36.60 9.75
C ASP A 141 -16.98 -37.60 10.61
N ARG A 142 -15.90 -37.17 11.29
CA ARG A 142 -15.20 -38.04 12.26
C ARG A 142 -16.10 -38.50 13.41
N ARG A 143 -17.03 -37.65 13.87
CA ARG A 143 -18.02 -38.05 14.88
C ARG A 143 -18.99 -39.10 14.36
N LYS A 144 -19.47 -38.97 13.12
CA LYS A 144 -20.32 -39.97 12.48
C LYS A 144 -19.61 -41.31 12.30
N GLU A 145 -18.35 -41.29 11.83
CA GLU A 145 -17.53 -42.50 11.70
C GLU A 145 -17.30 -43.19 13.04
N ALA A 146 -17.04 -42.42 14.10
CA ALA A 146 -16.88 -42.97 15.44
C ALA A 146 -18.18 -43.61 15.95
N ALA A 147 -19.33 -42.96 15.75
CA ALA A 147 -20.63 -43.47 16.17
C ALA A 147 -21.05 -44.75 15.41
N ALA A 148 -20.64 -44.91 14.15
CA ALA A 148 -20.93 -46.11 13.36
C ALA A 148 -20.09 -47.35 13.72
N ARG A 149 -19.08 -47.19 14.59
CA ARG A 149 -18.20 -48.29 15.06
C ARG A 149 -18.65 -48.92 16.38
N TRP A 150 -19.73 -48.43 16.99
CA TRP A 150 -20.35 -48.97 18.20
C TRP A 150 -21.75 -49.49 17.88
#